data_AF-A0A1H6FKZ8-F1
#
_entry.id   AF-A0A1H6FKZ8-F1
#
_cell.length_a   1.000
_cell.length_b   1.000
_cell.length_c   1.000
_cell.angle_alpha   90.00
_cell.angle_beta   90.00
_cell.angle_gamma   90.00
#
_symmetry.space_group_name_H-M   'P 1'
#
loop_
_entity.id
_entity.type
_entity.pdbx_description
1 polymer ?
#
loop_
_entity_poly.entity_id
_entity_poly.type
_entity_poly.pdbx_seq_one_letter_code
_entity_poly.pdbx_strand_id
1 'polypeptide(L)'
;MSESSIDQLSQEDLLERLANELGPDLKPCTPEHGIQRYLKKRRSELTENTLTEYERKLSRYGQYLDRNGIEDLRELDGRTLDDMIAWRRYDSTDEVEELATKTIRDDLFVLRNWVQYLEDIDAVTPDLSNSISIPDLRDGDGVRDVDMDPERVERVLDYLATFEYASLDHVIWALTAGTGRRTGCLIALDCDDTHLADEAPFLEFSHRPETETRLKNCEQSEGHVALTPAQADVIRDYLTNTRPDVEDDHGREPLLATSHGRISNSTFRRCIYRWSRPCSIGTDCPHDRDPEACEANRSSDDASKCPSSRSPHTLRHGFITDARRNGVPIDLLSDRCDVTEEVIRKYYDETTEEERREVRRQILDKHANENGGGYL
;
A
#
# COMPACT_ATOMS: atom_id res chain seq x y z
N MET A 1 41.94 -31.13 -38.85
CA MET A 1 42.00 -32.01 -37.67
C MET A 1 43.13 -31.51 -36.78
N SER A 2 42.83 -30.58 -35.87
CA SER A 2 43.71 -30.29 -34.74
C SER A 2 42.95 -30.73 -33.50
N GLU A 3 43.13 -31.99 -33.12
CA GLU A 3 42.90 -32.40 -31.74
C GLU A 3 43.89 -31.58 -30.90
N SER A 4 43.43 -30.46 -30.34
CA SER A 4 44.19 -29.78 -29.31
C SER A 4 44.24 -30.75 -28.14
N SER A 5 45.42 -31.34 -27.96
CA SER A 5 45.67 -32.36 -26.95
C SER A 5 45.21 -31.87 -25.58
N ILE A 6 44.28 -32.62 -24.98
CA ILE A 6 43.80 -32.46 -23.61
C ILE A 6 44.97 -32.42 -22.60
N ASP A 7 46.15 -32.93 -22.97
CA ASP A 7 47.38 -32.99 -22.14
C ASP A 7 48.07 -31.62 -21.91
N GLN A 8 47.60 -30.52 -22.48
CA GLN A 8 48.23 -29.18 -22.30
C GLN A 8 47.40 -28.20 -21.45
N LEU A 9 46.21 -28.59 -21.00
CA LEU A 9 45.36 -27.74 -20.19
C LEU A 9 45.79 -27.83 -18.72
N SER A 10 45.78 -26.70 -18.02
CA SER A 10 45.98 -26.73 -16.57
C SER A 10 44.84 -27.50 -15.91
N GLN A 11 45.06 -28.00 -14.69
CA GLN A 11 44.02 -28.70 -13.95
C GLN A 11 42.77 -27.81 -13.75
N GLU A 12 42.95 -26.50 -13.62
CA GLU A 12 41.87 -25.52 -13.53
C GLU A 12 41.10 -25.41 -14.85
N ASP A 13 41.79 -25.29 -16.00
CA ASP A 13 41.14 -25.21 -17.32
C ASP A 13 40.38 -26.50 -17.68
N LEU A 14 40.89 -27.65 -17.24
CA LEU A 14 40.24 -28.94 -17.39
C LEU A 14 38.98 -29.05 -16.54
N LEU A 15 39.04 -28.60 -15.29
CA LEU A 15 37.88 -28.56 -14.39
C LEU A 15 36.81 -27.60 -14.91
N GLU A 16 37.20 -26.42 -15.43
CA GLU A 16 36.27 -25.45 -16.01
C GLU A 16 35.64 -25.97 -17.31
N ARG A 17 36.41 -26.65 -18.17
CA ARG A 17 35.85 -27.34 -19.36
C ARG A 17 34.90 -28.48 -18.98
N LEU A 18 35.26 -29.33 -18.02
CA LEU A 18 34.42 -30.42 -17.54
C LEU A 18 33.12 -29.89 -16.90
N ALA A 19 33.19 -28.83 -16.11
CA ALA A 19 32.02 -28.17 -15.54
C ALA A 19 31.10 -27.60 -16.63
N ASN A 20 31.68 -26.99 -17.68
CA ASN A 20 30.93 -26.49 -18.83
C ASN A 20 30.31 -27.60 -19.70
N GLU A 21 30.98 -28.76 -19.84
CA GLU A 21 30.46 -29.90 -20.62
C GLU A 21 29.39 -30.70 -19.87
N LEU A 22 29.50 -30.84 -18.55
CA LEU A 22 28.54 -31.59 -17.73
C LEU A 22 27.28 -30.77 -17.41
N GLY A 23 27.36 -29.44 -17.50
CA GLY A 23 26.28 -28.54 -17.13
C GLY A 23 26.01 -28.53 -15.61
N PRO A 24 25.12 -27.66 -15.13
CA PRO A 24 24.74 -27.64 -13.72
C PRO A 24 24.04 -28.94 -13.31
N ASP A 25 24.35 -29.46 -12.11
CA ASP A 25 23.74 -30.67 -11.54
C ASP A 25 22.33 -30.37 -10.99
N LEU A 26 21.40 -30.09 -11.89
CA LEU A 26 20.05 -29.69 -11.54
C LEU A 26 19.22 -30.84 -10.95
N LYS A 27 18.49 -30.55 -9.87
CA LYS A 27 17.60 -31.47 -9.18
C LYS A 27 16.15 -31.31 -9.65
N PRO A 28 15.44 -32.41 -9.94
CA PRO A 28 14.04 -32.35 -10.35
C PRO A 28 13.18 -31.61 -9.32
N CYS A 29 12.34 -30.71 -9.79
CA CYS A 29 11.43 -29.95 -8.95
C CYS A 29 10.19 -29.56 -9.76
N THR A 30 8.99 -29.86 -9.26
CA THR A 30 7.76 -29.41 -9.93
C THR A 30 7.50 -27.93 -9.63
N PRO A 31 6.79 -27.19 -10.50
CA PRO A 31 6.42 -25.80 -10.24
C PRO A 31 5.71 -25.59 -8.90
N GLU A 32 4.72 -26.43 -8.59
CA GLU A 32 3.98 -26.35 -7.32
C GLU A 32 4.91 -26.50 -6.11
N HIS A 33 5.80 -27.51 -6.14
CA HIS A 33 6.74 -27.74 -5.04
C HIS A 33 7.75 -26.59 -4.92
N GLY A 34 8.25 -26.07 -6.03
CA GLY A 34 9.13 -24.90 -6.06
C GLY A 34 8.49 -23.67 -5.43
N ILE A 35 7.22 -23.40 -5.72
CA ILE A 35 6.44 -22.31 -5.13
C ILE A 35 6.26 -22.52 -3.63
N GLN A 36 5.82 -23.71 -3.19
CA GLN A 36 5.61 -24.02 -1.78
C GLN A 36 6.91 -23.88 -0.97
N ARG A 37 8.04 -24.36 -1.50
CA ARG A 37 9.34 -24.23 -0.84
C ARG A 37 9.78 -22.77 -0.70
N TYR A 38 9.57 -21.95 -1.74
CA TYR A 38 9.87 -20.52 -1.69
C TYR A 38 9.03 -19.79 -0.64
N LEU A 39 7.71 -19.99 -0.65
CA LEU A 39 6.80 -19.38 0.33
C LEU A 39 7.15 -19.82 1.75
N LYS A 40 7.50 -21.09 1.95
CA LYS A 40 7.96 -21.61 3.25
C LYS A 40 9.26 -20.95 3.72
N LYS A 41 10.25 -20.73 2.82
CA LYS A 41 11.50 -20.03 3.14
C LYS A 41 11.24 -18.57 3.56
N ARG A 42 10.31 -17.90 2.88
CA ARG A 42 9.97 -16.49 3.13
C ARG A 42 9.04 -16.26 4.33
N ARG A 43 8.45 -17.32 4.90
CA ARG A 43 7.42 -17.21 5.92
C ARG A 43 7.86 -16.44 7.18
N SER A 44 9.13 -16.54 7.56
CA SER A 44 9.68 -15.83 8.72
C SER A 44 10.01 -14.36 8.45
N GLU A 45 10.16 -13.97 7.18
CA GLU A 45 10.63 -12.65 6.77
C GLU A 45 9.47 -11.71 6.36
N LEU A 46 8.36 -12.29 5.89
CA LEU A 46 7.25 -11.55 5.28
C LEU A 46 6.00 -11.57 6.15
N THR A 47 5.16 -10.56 6.00
CA THR A 47 3.82 -10.58 6.61
C THR A 47 2.92 -11.60 5.93
N GLU A 48 1.91 -12.10 6.64
CA GLU A 48 0.92 -13.02 6.07
C GLU A 48 0.27 -12.47 4.81
N ASN A 49 -0.13 -11.19 4.82
CA ASN A 49 -0.66 -10.53 3.62
C ASN A 49 0.31 -10.53 2.44
N THR A 50 1.61 -10.29 2.69
CA THR A 50 2.63 -10.31 1.62
C THR A 50 2.85 -11.73 1.11
N LEU A 51 2.81 -12.74 1.99
CA LEU A 51 2.89 -14.15 1.61
C LEU A 51 1.71 -14.57 0.74
N THR A 52 0.48 -14.23 1.15
CA THR A 52 -0.73 -14.50 0.35
C THR A 52 -0.67 -13.79 -1.00
N GLU A 53 -0.14 -12.57 -1.05
CA GLU A 53 0.07 -11.86 -2.32
C GLU A 53 1.07 -12.60 -3.21
N TYR A 54 2.20 -13.02 -2.66
CA TYR A 54 3.23 -13.78 -3.38
C TYR A 54 2.68 -15.11 -3.88
N GLU A 55 1.95 -15.84 -3.04
CA GLU A 55 1.27 -17.08 -3.39
C GLU A 55 0.30 -16.86 -4.56
N ARG A 56 -0.56 -15.85 -4.48
CA ARG A 56 -1.49 -15.52 -5.57
C ARG A 56 -0.77 -15.20 -6.88
N LYS A 57 0.33 -14.45 -6.83
CA LYS A 57 1.14 -14.08 -8.01
C LYS A 57 1.84 -15.31 -8.60
N LEU A 58 2.53 -16.09 -7.78
CA LEU A 58 3.26 -17.28 -8.20
C LEU A 58 2.34 -18.38 -8.70
N SER A 59 1.17 -18.56 -8.11
CA SER A 59 0.17 -19.52 -8.59
C SER A 59 -0.31 -19.20 -10.02
N ARG A 60 -0.30 -17.93 -10.45
CA ARG A 60 -0.60 -17.59 -11.86
C ARG A 60 0.49 -18.10 -12.80
N TYR A 61 1.75 -17.99 -12.40
CA TYR A 61 2.87 -18.55 -13.16
C TYR A 61 2.86 -20.08 -13.13
N GLY A 62 2.54 -20.70 -12.00
CA GLY A 62 2.31 -22.16 -11.93
C GLY A 62 1.22 -22.63 -12.89
N GLN A 63 0.10 -21.91 -12.99
CA GLN A 63 -0.96 -22.20 -13.96
C GLN A 63 -0.50 -22.03 -15.41
N TYR A 64 0.35 -21.04 -15.69
CA TYR A 64 0.93 -20.88 -17.02
C TYR A 64 1.83 -22.08 -17.38
N LEU A 65 2.68 -22.53 -16.45
CA LEU A 65 3.56 -23.69 -16.67
C LEU A 65 2.76 -24.97 -16.89
N ASP A 66 1.72 -25.20 -16.08
CA ASP A 66 0.78 -26.33 -16.23
C ASP A 66 0.09 -26.32 -17.60
N ARG A 67 -0.45 -25.17 -18.03
CA ARG A 67 -1.09 -25.02 -19.36
C ARG A 67 -0.16 -25.32 -20.53
N ASN A 68 1.14 -25.09 -20.36
CA ASN A 68 2.16 -25.35 -21.38
C ASN A 68 2.82 -26.73 -21.21
N GLY A 69 2.36 -27.55 -20.26
CA GLY A 69 2.87 -28.90 -20.02
C GLY A 69 4.25 -28.95 -19.39
N ILE A 70 4.68 -27.88 -18.71
CA ILE A 70 5.98 -27.79 -18.05
C ILE A 70 5.81 -28.29 -16.60
N GLU A 71 6.12 -29.57 -16.40
CA GLU A 71 5.98 -30.24 -15.09
C GLU A 71 7.29 -30.27 -14.29
N ASP A 72 8.43 -29.98 -14.93
CA ASP A 72 9.76 -29.95 -14.30
C ASP A 72 10.43 -28.60 -14.52
N LEU A 73 10.81 -27.94 -13.43
CA LEU A 73 11.44 -26.62 -13.45
C LEU A 73 12.80 -26.62 -14.17
N ARG A 74 13.44 -27.78 -14.33
CA ARG A 74 14.69 -27.91 -15.11
C ARG A 74 14.50 -27.56 -16.59
N GLU A 75 13.27 -27.56 -17.09
CA GLU A 75 12.93 -27.18 -18.46
C GLU A 75 12.79 -25.66 -18.64
N LEU A 76 12.87 -24.87 -17.56
CA LEU A 76 12.82 -23.43 -17.64
C LEU A 76 14.10 -22.88 -18.27
N ASP A 77 13.91 -22.04 -19.29
CA ASP A 77 14.95 -21.25 -19.93
C ASP A 77 14.48 -19.79 -20.10
N GLY A 78 15.37 -18.96 -20.64
CA GLY A 78 15.06 -17.54 -20.85
C GLY A 78 13.90 -17.30 -21.81
N ARG A 79 13.62 -18.22 -22.75
CA ARG A 79 12.50 -18.08 -23.69
C ARG A 79 11.17 -18.36 -23.01
N THR A 80 11.11 -19.43 -22.24
CA THR A 80 9.93 -19.75 -21.42
C THR A 80 9.62 -18.61 -20.46
N LEU A 81 10.63 -17.99 -19.85
CA LEU A 81 10.42 -16.81 -18.99
C LEU A 81 9.90 -15.60 -19.79
N ASP A 82 10.46 -15.30 -20.96
CA ASP A 82 10.00 -14.20 -21.82
C ASP A 82 8.53 -14.41 -22.26
N ASP A 83 8.18 -15.61 -22.71
CA ASP A 83 6.82 -15.98 -23.11
C ASP A 83 5.84 -15.88 -21.92
N MET A 84 6.27 -16.30 -20.73
CA MET A 84 5.47 -16.20 -19.50
C MET A 84 5.25 -14.75 -19.08
N ILE A 85 6.23 -13.87 -19.25
CA ILE A 85 6.14 -12.44 -18.97
C ILE A 85 5.19 -11.76 -19.96
N ALA A 86 5.30 -12.08 -21.25
CA ALA A 86 4.41 -11.58 -22.29
C ALA A 86 2.96 -12.02 -22.03
N TRP A 87 2.74 -13.31 -21.76
CA TRP A 87 1.44 -13.83 -21.36
C TRP A 87 0.88 -13.11 -20.14
N ARG A 88 1.72 -12.89 -19.11
CA ARG A 88 1.27 -12.19 -17.90
C ARG A 88 0.80 -10.77 -18.23
N ARG A 89 1.51 -10.07 -19.11
CA ARG A 89 1.21 -8.69 -19.50
C ARG A 89 -0.05 -8.56 -20.35
N TYR A 90 -0.27 -9.44 -21.33
CA TYR A 90 -1.30 -9.26 -22.37
C TYR A 90 -2.44 -10.28 -22.32
N ASP A 91 -2.19 -11.52 -21.87
CA ASP A 91 -3.12 -12.65 -22.09
C ASP A 91 -3.63 -13.29 -20.79
N SER A 92 -3.19 -12.80 -19.63
CA SER A 92 -3.51 -13.43 -18.35
C SER A 92 -4.87 -13.05 -17.76
N THR A 93 -5.60 -12.12 -18.40
CA THR A 93 -6.94 -11.68 -17.99
C THR A 93 -7.69 -11.09 -19.18
N ASP A 94 -8.99 -11.36 -19.26
CA ASP A 94 -9.88 -10.75 -20.27
C ASP A 94 -10.42 -9.36 -19.84
N GLU A 95 -10.07 -8.90 -18.62
CA GLU A 95 -10.58 -7.62 -18.08
C GLU A 95 -9.91 -6.40 -18.72
N VAL A 96 -8.67 -6.54 -19.17
CA VAL A 96 -7.86 -5.47 -19.77
C VAL A 96 -6.99 -6.04 -20.89
N GLU A 97 -6.77 -5.26 -21.94
CA GLU A 97 -5.89 -5.66 -23.05
C GLU A 97 -4.40 -5.72 -22.64
N GLU A 98 -3.98 -4.89 -21.68
CA GLU A 98 -2.62 -4.86 -21.15
C GLU A 98 -2.64 -4.50 -19.67
N LEU A 99 -1.88 -5.24 -18.85
CA LEU A 99 -1.65 -4.88 -17.45
C LEU A 99 -0.82 -3.59 -17.33
N ALA A 100 -1.22 -2.72 -16.40
CA ALA A 100 -0.46 -1.50 -16.10
C ALA A 100 1.01 -1.80 -15.74
N THR A 101 1.94 -0.92 -16.15
CA THR A 101 3.40 -1.04 -15.93
C THR A 101 3.77 -1.34 -14.48
N LYS A 102 3.09 -0.70 -13.53
CA LYS A 102 3.31 -0.93 -12.09
C LYS A 102 2.93 -2.34 -11.67
N THR A 103 1.78 -2.84 -12.13
CA THR A 103 1.30 -4.19 -11.81
C THR A 103 2.25 -5.25 -12.35
N ILE A 104 2.68 -5.13 -13.61
CA ILE A 104 3.62 -6.09 -14.19
C ILE A 104 4.98 -6.00 -13.49
N ARG A 105 5.49 -4.80 -13.20
CA ARG A 105 6.73 -4.61 -12.43
C ARG A 105 6.69 -5.33 -11.08
N ASP A 106 5.60 -5.15 -10.32
CA ASP A 106 5.42 -5.79 -9.01
C ASP A 106 5.31 -7.33 -9.12
N ASP A 107 4.75 -7.85 -10.21
CA ASP A 107 4.72 -9.29 -10.49
C ASP A 107 6.11 -9.83 -10.88
N LEU A 108 6.89 -9.07 -11.66
CA LEU A 108 8.22 -9.47 -12.11
C LEU A 108 9.25 -9.47 -10.98
N PHE A 109 9.13 -8.60 -9.98
CA PHE A 109 9.96 -8.70 -8.77
C PHE A 109 9.74 -10.02 -8.04
N VAL A 110 8.48 -10.45 -7.89
CA VAL A 110 8.14 -11.72 -7.23
C VAL A 110 8.63 -12.90 -8.07
N LEU A 111 8.42 -12.85 -9.38
CA LEU A 111 8.91 -13.87 -10.31
C LEU A 111 10.44 -14.01 -10.24
N ARG A 112 11.17 -12.89 -10.33
CA ARG A 112 12.64 -12.89 -10.30
C ARG A 112 13.18 -13.43 -8.99
N ASN A 113 12.61 -13.04 -7.86
CA ASN A 113 13.00 -13.55 -6.54
C ASN A 113 12.70 -15.05 -6.38
N TRP A 114 11.61 -15.55 -7.00
CA TRP A 114 11.30 -16.97 -7.02
C TRP A 114 12.31 -17.74 -7.89
N VAL A 115 12.61 -17.28 -9.11
CA VAL A 115 13.61 -17.91 -9.98
C VAL A 115 14.99 -17.91 -9.33
N GLN A 116 15.40 -16.81 -8.69
CA GLN A 116 16.65 -16.75 -7.93
C GLN A 116 16.68 -17.77 -6.78
N TYR A 117 15.54 -17.99 -6.12
CA TYR A 117 15.44 -19.07 -5.13
C TYR A 117 15.55 -20.46 -5.76
N LEU A 118 15.01 -20.66 -6.97
CA LEU A 118 15.13 -21.93 -7.68
C LEU A 118 16.59 -22.21 -8.07
N GLU A 119 17.36 -21.17 -8.40
CA GLU A 119 18.82 -21.28 -8.61
C GLU A 119 19.52 -21.75 -7.33
N ASP A 120 19.19 -21.17 -6.17
CA ASP A 120 19.77 -21.54 -4.87
C ASP A 120 19.59 -23.02 -4.49
N ILE A 121 18.57 -23.69 -5.06
CA ILE A 121 18.23 -25.09 -4.75
C ILE A 121 18.50 -26.03 -5.92
N ASP A 122 19.25 -25.58 -6.92
CA ASP A 122 19.60 -26.31 -8.13
C ASP A 122 18.37 -26.78 -8.94
N ALA A 123 17.24 -26.08 -8.87
CA ALA A 123 16.02 -26.45 -9.59
C ALA A 123 15.95 -25.88 -11.03
N VAL A 124 16.74 -24.83 -11.32
CA VAL A 124 16.86 -24.19 -12.63
C VAL A 124 18.33 -23.87 -12.91
N THR A 125 18.68 -23.59 -14.16
CA THR A 125 20.03 -23.18 -14.52
C THR A 125 20.45 -21.91 -13.77
N PRO A 126 21.72 -21.80 -13.33
CA PRO A 126 22.24 -20.59 -12.71
C PRO A 126 22.01 -19.34 -13.58
N ASP A 127 21.85 -18.19 -12.92
CA ASP A 127 21.67 -16.87 -13.55
C ASP A 127 20.42 -16.72 -14.46
N LEU A 128 19.51 -17.70 -14.48
CA LEU A 128 18.27 -17.62 -15.25
C LEU A 128 17.43 -16.39 -14.88
N SER A 129 17.43 -16.00 -13.61
CA SER A 129 16.78 -14.81 -13.07
C SER A 129 17.28 -13.50 -13.70
N ASN A 130 18.47 -13.47 -14.30
CA ASN A 130 18.99 -12.31 -15.01
C ASN A 130 18.32 -12.08 -16.37
N SER A 131 17.65 -13.09 -16.93
CA SER A 131 16.82 -12.92 -18.13
C SER A 131 15.56 -12.10 -17.88
N ILE A 132 15.15 -11.93 -16.62
CA ILE A 132 13.95 -11.17 -16.24
C ILE A 132 14.30 -9.68 -16.16
N SER A 133 14.00 -8.96 -17.23
CA SER A 133 14.12 -7.50 -17.28
C SER A 133 12.91 -6.83 -16.64
N ILE A 134 13.13 -6.18 -15.48
CA ILE A 134 12.07 -5.47 -14.76
C ILE A 134 11.91 -4.05 -15.35
N PRO A 135 10.72 -3.66 -15.81
CA PRO A 135 10.49 -2.32 -16.35
C PRO A 135 10.73 -1.22 -15.31
N ASP A 136 11.36 -0.14 -15.75
CA ASP A 136 11.42 1.10 -14.99
C ASP A 136 10.07 1.82 -15.01
N LEU A 137 9.70 2.38 -13.85
CA LEU A 137 8.57 3.31 -13.77
C LEU A 137 9.04 4.68 -14.24
N ARG A 138 8.39 5.24 -15.26
CA ARG A 138 8.59 6.65 -15.63
C ARG A 138 7.91 7.54 -14.60
N ASP A 139 8.34 8.80 -14.51
CA ASP A 139 7.67 9.78 -13.66
C ASP A 139 6.20 9.91 -14.10
N GLY A 140 5.28 9.63 -13.17
CA GLY A 140 3.84 9.54 -13.43
C GLY A 140 3.27 8.12 -13.54
N ASP A 141 4.10 7.08 -13.77
CA ASP A 141 3.64 5.69 -13.78
C ASP A 141 3.18 5.29 -12.36
N GLY A 142 1.88 5.04 -12.22
CA GLY A 142 1.27 4.67 -10.93
C GLY A 142 0.77 5.85 -10.10
N VAL A 143 0.83 7.08 -10.61
CA VAL A 143 0.13 8.25 -10.04
C VAL A 143 -1.25 8.30 -10.69
N ARG A 144 -2.20 7.57 -10.11
CA ARG A 144 -3.62 7.76 -10.37
C ARG A 144 -4.31 7.79 -9.02
N ASP A 145 -4.52 8.98 -8.50
CA ASP A 145 -5.85 9.43 -8.13
C ASP A 145 -5.84 10.91 -7.81
N VAL A 146 -6.76 11.63 -8.46
CA VAL A 146 -7.04 13.05 -8.25
C VAL A 146 -7.36 13.25 -6.77
N ASP A 147 -6.55 14.07 -6.09
CA ASP A 147 -6.78 14.49 -4.71
C ASP A 147 -8.26 14.83 -4.46
N MET A 148 -8.72 14.53 -3.24
CA MET A 148 -10.02 15.00 -2.82
C MET A 148 -9.87 16.44 -2.35
N ASP A 149 -10.56 17.35 -3.04
CA ASP A 149 -10.62 18.77 -2.68
C ASP A 149 -10.92 18.94 -1.18
N PRO A 150 -10.12 19.75 -0.44
CA PRO A 150 -10.33 20.02 0.98
C PRO A 150 -11.75 20.45 1.33
N GLU A 151 -12.38 21.31 0.52
CA GLU A 151 -13.76 21.76 0.77
C GLU A 151 -14.74 20.61 0.71
N ARG A 152 -14.45 19.60 -0.13
CA ARG A 152 -15.29 18.41 -0.22
C ARG A 152 -15.10 17.51 0.99
N VAL A 153 -13.90 17.45 1.57
CA VAL A 153 -13.65 16.72 2.82
C VAL A 153 -14.40 17.40 3.97
N GLU A 154 -14.33 18.73 4.05
CA GLU A 154 -15.08 19.52 5.04
C GLU A 154 -16.59 19.28 4.94
N ARG A 155 -17.18 19.34 3.73
CA ARG A 155 -18.60 19.03 3.52
C ARG A 155 -19.00 17.64 4.01
N VAL A 156 -18.13 16.63 3.85
CA VAL A 156 -18.39 15.29 4.37
C VAL A 156 -18.33 15.28 5.89
N LEU A 157 -17.32 15.91 6.49
CA LEU A 157 -17.18 16.00 7.95
C LEU A 157 -18.37 16.75 8.58
N ASP A 158 -18.83 17.85 7.98
CA ASP A 158 -19.99 18.60 8.44
C ASP A 158 -21.28 17.78 8.38
N TYR A 159 -21.48 17.03 7.28
CA TYR A 159 -22.60 16.12 7.15
C TYR A 159 -22.56 15.05 8.25
N LEU A 160 -21.40 14.41 8.45
CA LEU A 160 -21.22 13.37 9.47
C LEU A 160 -21.39 13.92 10.88
N ALA A 161 -20.89 15.13 11.16
CA ALA A 161 -21.07 15.79 12.44
C ALA A 161 -22.54 16.13 12.73
N THR A 162 -23.37 16.33 11.69
CA THR A 162 -24.78 16.67 11.84
C THR A 162 -25.68 15.43 11.93
N PHE A 163 -25.45 14.44 11.06
CA PHE A 163 -26.39 13.32 10.85
C PHE A 163 -25.86 11.97 11.35
N GLU A 164 -24.55 11.83 11.50
CA GLU A 164 -23.88 10.58 11.87
C GLU A 164 -22.94 10.80 13.07
N TYR A 165 -23.30 11.76 13.94
CA TYR A 165 -22.42 12.21 15.02
C TYR A 165 -21.96 11.05 15.90
N ALA A 166 -20.68 11.06 16.29
CA ALA A 166 -20.04 10.01 17.08
C ALA A 166 -20.27 8.56 16.57
N SER A 167 -20.61 8.36 15.29
CA SER A 167 -20.68 7.03 14.69
C SER A 167 -19.29 6.50 14.33
N LEU A 168 -19.18 5.19 14.09
CA LEU A 168 -17.98 4.57 13.53
C LEU A 168 -17.55 5.28 12.23
N ASP A 169 -18.50 5.63 11.36
CA ASP A 169 -18.23 6.29 10.09
C ASP A 169 -17.67 7.71 10.30
N HIS A 170 -18.23 8.47 11.25
CA HIS A 170 -17.73 9.79 11.61
C HIS A 170 -16.31 9.74 12.18
N VAL A 171 -16.03 8.82 13.10
CA VAL A 171 -14.68 8.65 13.66
C VAL A 171 -13.68 8.25 12.58
N ILE A 172 -14.02 7.32 11.69
CA ILE A 172 -13.15 6.93 10.56
C ILE A 172 -12.76 8.15 9.72
N TRP A 173 -13.74 9.00 9.37
CA TRP A 173 -13.48 10.21 8.58
C TRP A 173 -12.66 11.25 9.35
N ALA A 174 -13.01 11.51 10.61
CA ALA A 174 -12.27 12.45 11.47
C ALA A 174 -10.80 12.03 11.63
N LEU A 175 -10.53 10.74 11.85
CA LEU A 175 -9.18 10.19 11.95
C LEU A 175 -8.41 10.27 10.62
N THR A 176 -9.06 9.91 9.51
CA THR A 176 -8.42 9.91 8.18
C THR A 176 -8.04 11.32 7.76
N ALA A 177 -8.97 12.27 7.87
CA ALA A 177 -8.75 13.68 7.52
C ALA A 177 -7.88 14.42 8.54
N GLY A 178 -7.82 13.95 9.79
CA GLY A 178 -7.12 14.64 10.87
C GLY A 178 -5.65 14.28 11.06
N THR A 179 -5.31 13.02 10.77
CA THR A 179 -3.98 12.47 11.12
C THR A 179 -3.08 12.33 9.90
N GLY A 180 -3.66 12.12 8.73
CA GLY A 180 -2.92 11.70 7.54
C GLY A 180 -2.21 10.36 7.70
N ARG A 181 -2.49 9.55 8.73
CA ARG A 181 -1.86 8.23 8.97
C ARG A 181 -2.40 7.16 8.01
N ARG A 182 -1.66 6.06 7.85
CA ARG A 182 -2.09 4.96 6.96
C ARG A 182 -3.29 4.26 7.57
N THR A 183 -4.17 3.74 6.72
CA THR A 183 -5.36 2.96 7.16
C THR A 183 -5.00 1.87 8.17
N GLY A 184 -3.92 1.12 7.93
CA GLY A 184 -3.47 0.07 8.87
C GLY A 184 -3.10 0.62 10.26
N CYS A 185 -2.52 1.83 10.33
CA CYS A 185 -2.21 2.47 11.61
C CYS A 185 -3.49 2.86 12.35
N LEU A 186 -4.50 3.38 11.64
CA LEU A 186 -5.77 3.79 12.24
C LEU A 186 -6.58 2.58 12.75
N ILE A 187 -6.57 1.47 12.00
CA ILE A 187 -7.22 0.22 12.41
C ILE A 187 -6.50 -0.41 13.61
N ALA A 188 -5.19 -0.21 13.74
CA ALA A 188 -4.37 -0.77 14.83
C ALA A 188 -4.59 -0.12 16.20
N LEU A 189 -5.25 1.04 16.26
CA LEU A 189 -5.53 1.75 17.51
C LEU A 189 -6.48 0.96 18.41
N ASP A 190 -6.13 0.91 19.68
CA ASP A 190 -6.95 0.40 20.79
C ASP A 190 -7.58 1.58 21.55
N CYS A 191 -8.58 1.32 22.40
CA CYS A 191 -9.21 2.35 23.22
C CYS A 191 -8.17 3.08 24.10
N ASP A 192 -7.23 2.32 24.67
CA ASP A 192 -6.16 2.84 25.54
C ASP A 192 -5.12 3.68 24.79
N ASP A 193 -5.09 3.61 23.45
CA ASP A 193 -4.22 4.46 22.61
C ASP A 193 -4.80 5.88 22.44
N THR A 194 -5.97 6.16 23.03
CA THR A 194 -6.67 7.44 22.92
C THR A 194 -6.54 8.28 24.20
N HIS A 195 -5.61 9.23 24.17
CA HIS A 195 -5.34 10.13 25.30
C HIS A 195 -6.22 11.39 25.15
N LEU A 196 -7.49 11.28 25.54
CA LEU A 196 -8.54 12.28 25.25
C LEU A 196 -8.83 13.26 26.40
N ALA A 197 -8.32 12.99 27.61
CA ALA A 197 -8.61 13.77 28.81
C ALA A 197 -7.61 14.92 29.05
N ASP A 198 -6.49 14.92 28.32
CA ASP A 198 -5.42 15.90 28.48
C ASP A 198 -5.78 17.25 27.86
N GLU A 199 -5.12 18.32 28.33
CA GLU A 199 -5.20 19.66 27.70
C GLU A 199 -4.72 19.64 26.23
N ALA A 200 -3.88 18.67 25.88
CA ALA A 200 -3.37 18.42 24.55
C ALA A 200 -3.66 16.96 24.13
N PRO A 201 -4.89 16.66 23.68
CA PRO A 201 -5.27 15.29 23.37
C PRO A 201 -4.48 14.72 22.20
N PHE A 202 -4.17 13.43 22.22
CA PHE A 202 -3.39 12.77 21.18
C PHE A 202 -3.74 11.29 21.02
N LEU A 203 -3.29 10.72 19.90
CA LEU A 203 -3.30 9.28 19.63
C LEU A 203 -1.89 8.72 19.72
N GLU A 204 -1.76 7.55 20.33
CA GLU A 204 -0.51 6.80 20.43
C GLU A 204 -0.49 5.64 19.43
N PHE A 205 0.48 5.62 18.52
CA PHE A 205 0.65 4.53 17.56
C PHE A 205 1.75 3.59 18.04
N SER A 206 1.40 2.32 18.25
CA SER A 206 2.30 1.31 18.78
C SER A 206 2.45 0.11 17.83
N HIS A 207 3.67 -0.42 17.72
CA HIS A 207 3.96 -1.57 16.89
C HIS A 207 3.65 -2.88 17.61
N ARG A 208 2.69 -3.65 17.09
CA ARG A 208 2.22 -4.90 17.71
C ARG A 208 2.37 -6.09 16.75
N PRO A 209 3.60 -6.58 16.51
CA PRO A 209 3.89 -7.59 15.47
C PRO A 209 3.33 -8.97 15.79
N GLU A 210 3.16 -9.30 17.06
CA GLU A 210 2.58 -10.57 17.54
C GLU A 210 1.06 -10.66 17.34
N THR A 211 0.44 -9.59 16.80
CA THR A 211 -0.99 -9.50 16.52
C THR A 211 -1.21 -9.05 15.07
N GLU A 212 -2.45 -9.11 14.59
CA GLU A 212 -2.81 -8.61 13.25
C GLU A 212 -2.68 -7.08 13.06
N THR A 213 -2.11 -6.35 14.04
CA THR A 213 -2.00 -4.89 14.06
C THR A 213 -0.57 -4.35 13.91
N ARG A 214 0.28 -5.10 13.21
CA ARG A 214 1.64 -4.68 12.83
C ARG A 214 1.63 -3.36 12.04
N LEU A 215 2.45 -2.39 12.45
CA LEU A 215 2.71 -1.18 11.67
C LEU A 215 3.68 -1.42 10.49
N LYS A 216 3.49 -0.66 9.40
CA LYS A 216 4.19 -0.88 8.12
C LYS A 216 5.72 -0.79 8.24
N ASN A 217 6.24 0.23 8.92
CA ASN A 217 7.67 0.43 9.13
C ASN A 217 8.13 -0.01 10.53
N CYS A 218 7.40 -0.96 11.12
CA CYS A 218 7.66 -1.47 12.46
C CYS A 218 7.75 -0.36 13.53
N GLU A 219 8.77 -0.41 14.39
CA GLU A 219 9.01 0.55 15.46
C GLU A 219 9.20 1.97 14.91
N GLN A 220 9.65 2.13 13.66
CA GLN A 220 9.80 3.45 13.03
C GLN A 220 8.46 4.13 12.74
N SER A 221 7.35 3.37 12.74
CA SER A 221 6.00 3.91 12.57
C SER A 221 5.36 4.33 13.89
N GLU A 222 5.99 4.06 15.04
CA GLU A 222 5.47 4.44 16.35
C GLU A 222 5.50 5.96 16.57
N GLY A 223 4.70 6.44 17.51
CA GLY A 223 4.72 7.83 17.94
C GLY A 223 3.33 8.43 18.13
N HIS A 224 3.30 9.73 18.39
CA HIS A 224 2.08 10.43 18.79
C HIS A 224 1.57 11.36 17.71
N VAL A 225 0.24 11.47 17.60
CA VAL A 225 -0.41 12.46 16.73
C VAL A 225 -1.40 13.27 17.56
N ALA A 226 -1.09 14.55 17.72
CA ALA A 226 -1.97 15.50 18.38
C ALA A 226 -3.31 15.63 17.64
N LEU A 227 -4.39 15.69 18.42
CA LEU A 227 -5.76 15.86 18.01
C LEU A 227 -6.24 17.29 18.29
N THR A 228 -7.17 17.77 17.49
CA THR A 228 -7.93 18.97 17.84
C THR A 228 -8.96 18.63 18.93
N PRO A 229 -9.44 19.63 19.71
CA PRO A 229 -10.50 19.40 20.70
C PRO A 229 -11.74 18.76 20.09
N ALA A 230 -12.17 19.23 18.90
CA ALA A 230 -13.32 18.67 18.20
C ALA A 230 -13.13 17.19 17.82
N GLN A 231 -11.92 16.79 17.39
CA GLN A 231 -11.62 15.38 17.13
C GLN A 231 -11.67 14.55 18.41
N ALA A 232 -11.09 15.06 19.49
CA ALA A 232 -11.10 14.38 20.78
C ALA A 232 -12.52 14.19 21.33
N ASP A 233 -13.39 15.19 21.17
CA ASP A 233 -14.79 15.13 21.58
C ASP A 233 -15.57 14.06 20.81
N VAL A 234 -15.43 14.03 19.48
CA VAL A 234 -16.09 13.02 18.63
C VAL A 234 -15.64 11.59 19.00
N ILE A 235 -14.33 11.38 19.25
CA ILE A 235 -13.81 10.08 19.64
C ILE A 235 -14.33 9.69 21.03
N ARG A 236 -14.32 10.62 21.99
CA ARG A 236 -14.81 10.39 23.36
C ARG A 236 -16.29 10.00 23.36
N ASP A 237 -17.10 10.71 22.59
CA ASP A 237 -18.53 10.44 22.49
C ASP A 237 -18.80 9.11 21.78
N TYR A 238 -17.99 8.75 20.78
CA TYR A 238 -18.06 7.43 20.15
C TYR A 238 -17.75 6.32 21.16
N LEU A 239 -16.63 6.42 21.88
CA LEU A 239 -16.23 5.44 22.90
C LEU A 239 -17.30 5.27 23.98
N THR A 240 -17.95 6.38 24.38
CA THR A 240 -18.93 6.38 25.47
C THR A 240 -20.30 5.85 25.03
N ASN A 241 -20.74 6.20 23.82
CA ASN A 241 -22.15 6.08 23.46
C ASN A 241 -22.44 5.11 22.30
N THR A 242 -21.46 4.82 21.45
CA THR A 242 -21.72 4.17 20.15
C THR A 242 -20.80 3.00 19.85
N ARG A 243 -19.55 3.02 20.33
CA ARG A 243 -18.62 1.91 20.19
C ARG A 243 -19.22 0.66 20.84
N PRO A 244 -19.28 -0.48 20.13
CA PRO A 244 -19.69 -1.73 20.74
C PRO A 244 -18.65 -2.21 21.76
N ASP A 245 -19.12 -2.75 22.87
CA ASP A 245 -18.28 -3.36 23.91
C ASP A 245 -17.80 -4.74 23.43
N VAL A 246 -16.66 -4.75 22.72
CA VAL A 246 -16.07 -5.95 22.10
C VAL A 246 -14.55 -5.94 22.20
N GLU A 247 -13.99 -7.14 22.22
CA GLU A 247 -12.55 -7.40 22.08
C GLU A 247 -12.25 -8.00 20.68
N ASP A 248 -11.00 -7.91 20.24
CA ASP A 248 -10.49 -8.65 19.08
C ASP A 248 -10.04 -10.08 19.47
N ASP A 249 -9.62 -10.87 18.46
CA ASP A 249 -9.19 -12.26 18.66
C ASP A 249 -7.93 -12.41 19.56
N HIS A 250 -7.30 -11.29 19.94
CA HIS A 250 -6.17 -11.22 20.85
C HIS A 250 -6.55 -10.66 22.23
N GLY A 251 -7.83 -10.46 22.54
CA GLY A 251 -8.31 -9.95 23.83
C GLY A 251 -8.04 -8.46 24.05
N ARG A 252 -7.92 -7.68 22.97
CA ARG A 252 -7.72 -6.23 23.04
C ARG A 252 -8.98 -5.49 22.66
N GLU A 253 -9.12 -4.27 23.15
CA GLU A 253 -10.27 -3.41 22.86
C GLU A 253 -9.96 -2.47 21.68
N PRO A 254 -10.33 -2.83 20.43
CA PRO A 254 -10.06 -1.97 19.28
C PRO A 254 -10.81 -0.65 19.39
N LEU A 255 -10.16 0.46 19.05
CA LEU A 255 -10.83 1.75 18.89
C LEU A 255 -11.93 1.63 17.83
N LEU A 256 -11.55 1.24 16.60
CA LEU A 256 -12.48 1.07 15.49
C LEU A 256 -13.07 -0.34 15.51
N ALA A 257 -14.29 -0.46 16.02
CA ALA A 257 -14.94 -1.75 16.29
C ALA A 257 -16.31 -1.88 15.61
N THR A 258 -16.65 -3.12 15.23
CA THR A 258 -18.00 -3.57 14.89
C THR A 258 -18.48 -4.57 15.95
N SER A 259 -19.72 -5.06 15.85
CA SER A 259 -20.21 -6.14 16.71
C SER A 259 -19.40 -7.45 16.62
N HIS A 260 -18.49 -7.57 15.66
CA HIS A 260 -17.62 -8.74 15.44
C HIS A 260 -16.16 -8.47 15.84
N GLY A 261 -15.88 -7.43 16.62
CA GLY A 261 -14.52 -7.02 16.99
C GLY A 261 -13.96 -5.95 16.06
N ARG A 262 -12.62 -5.90 15.94
CA ARG A 262 -11.87 -4.89 15.18
C ARG A 262 -12.33 -4.83 13.72
N ILE A 263 -12.45 -3.62 13.16
CA ILE A 263 -12.86 -3.49 11.77
C ILE A 263 -11.78 -4.01 10.81
N SER A 264 -12.20 -4.60 9.70
CA SER A 264 -11.31 -5.00 8.62
C SER A 264 -10.95 -3.81 7.71
N ASN A 265 -9.87 -3.97 6.93
CA ASN A 265 -9.49 -3.02 5.89
C ASN A 265 -10.60 -2.79 4.84
N SER A 266 -11.40 -3.82 4.53
CA SER A 266 -12.51 -3.69 3.59
C SER A 266 -13.65 -2.87 4.18
N THR A 267 -13.98 -3.07 5.46
CA THR A 267 -14.98 -2.25 6.17
C THR A 267 -14.56 -0.78 6.24
N PHE A 268 -13.30 -0.50 6.59
CA PHE A 268 -12.77 0.87 6.57
C PHE A 268 -12.91 1.52 5.19
N ARG A 269 -12.50 0.82 4.13
CA ARG A 269 -12.60 1.32 2.74
C ARG A 269 -14.05 1.60 2.32
N ARG A 270 -14.99 0.72 2.66
CA ARG A 270 -16.42 0.92 2.36
C ARG A 270 -16.96 2.20 2.99
N CYS A 271 -16.58 2.50 4.23
CA CYS A 271 -16.96 3.74 4.89
C CYS A 271 -16.48 4.97 4.09
N ILE A 272 -15.21 4.99 3.70
CA ILE A 272 -14.65 6.09 2.88
C ILE A 272 -15.33 6.17 1.50
N TYR A 273 -15.54 5.05 0.82
CA TYR A 273 -16.23 5.05 -0.48
C TYR A 273 -17.67 5.53 -0.37
N ARG A 274 -18.40 5.13 0.68
CA ARG A 274 -19.79 5.53 0.90
C ARG A 274 -19.91 7.05 0.96
N TRP A 275 -19.19 7.68 1.89
CA TRP A 275 -19.37 9.09 2.22
C TRP A 275 -18.60 10.03 1.30
N SER A 276 -17.59 9.53 0.58
CA SER A 276 -16.96 10.36 -0.44
C SER A 276 -17.93 10.68 -1.58
N ARG A 277 -18.95 9.86 -1.87
CA ARG A 277 -19.91 10.14 -2.95
C ARG A 277 -20.75 11.40 -2.66
N PRO A 278 -20.82 12.39 -3.58
CA PRO A 278 -21.56 13.64 -3.35
C PRO A 278 -23.04 13.43 -3.02
N CYS A 279 -23.70 12.50 -3.70
CA CYS A 279 -25.10 12.18 -3.46
C CYS A 279 -25.38 11.57 -2.08
N SER A 280 -24.38 10.96 -1.42
CA SER A 280 -24.53 10.42 -0.07
C SER A 280 -24.57 11.49 1.00
N ILE A 281 -24.13 12.71 0.69
CA ILE A 281 -24.17 13.87 1.59
C ILE A 281 -25.16 14.94 1.09
N GLY A 282 -26.13 14.54 0.25
CA GLY A 282 -27.18 15.43 -0.26
C GLY A 282 -26.73 16.44 -1.33
N THR A 283 -25.56 16.25 -1.94
CA THR A 283 -25.10 17.07 -3.08
C THR A 283 -25.49 16.43 -4.41
N ASP A 284 -25.77 17.25 -5.42
CA ASP A 284 -26.10 16.78 -6.77
C ASP A 284 -25.00 15.89 -7.37
N CYS A 285 -25.40 14.96 -8.23
CA CYS A 285 -24.47 14.05 -8.89
C CYS A 285 -23.68 14.79 -9.98
N PRO A 286 -22.33 14.88 -9.89
CA PRO A 286 -21.52 15.57 -10.90
C PRO A 286 -21.37 14.78 -12.22
N HIS A 287 -21.98 13.60 -12.30
CA HIS A 287 -21.95 12.71 -13.46
C HIS A 287 -23.30 12.63 -14.18
N ASP A 288 -24.25 13.50 -13.83
CA ASP A 288 -25.63 13.51 -14.34
C ASP A 288 -26.34 12.16 -14.20
N ARG A 289 -25.99 11.38 -13.17
CA ARG A 289 -26.64 10.09 -12.85
C ARG A 289 -27.76 10.30 -11.85
N ASP A 290 -28.90 9.68 -12.10
CA ASP A 290 -29.98 9.55 -11.13
C ASP A 290 -29.53 8.68 -9.94
N PRO A 291 -29.52 9.21 -8.70
CA PRO A 291 -29.14 8.45 -7.50
C PRO A 291 -29.97 7.18 -7.27
N GLU A 292 -31.25 7.13 -7.67
CA GLU A 292 -32.11 5.97 -7.43
C GLU A 292 -31.77 4.81 -8.37
N ALA A 293 -31.39 5.10 -9.61
CA ALA A 293 -31.01 4.11 -10.62
C ALA A 293 -29.50 3.78 -10.62
N CYS A 294 -28.69 4.55 -9.90
CA CYS A 294 -27.24 4.45 -9.90
C CYS A 294 -26.77 3.12 -9.30
N GLU A 295 -26.04 2.31 -10.08
CA GLU A 295 -25.43 1.05 -9.61
C GLU A 295 -24.57 1.27 -8.38
N ALA A 296 -23.78 2.36 -8.37
CA ALA A 296 -22.91 2.67 -7.27
C ALA A 296 -23.67 3.01 -5.97
N ASN A 297 -24.98 3.24 -6.01
CA ASN A 297 -25.82 3.54 -4.85
C ASN A 297 -26.67 2.35 -4.36
N ARG A 298 -26.53 1.16 -4.97
CA ARG A 298 -27.33 -0.02 -4.61
C ARG A 298 -26.93 -0.64 -3.27
N SER A 299 -25.64 -0.67 -3.00
CA SER A 299 -25.08 -1.25 -1.78
C SER A 299 -23.79 -0.53 -1.38
N SER A 300 -23.29 -0.83 -0.19
CA SER A 300 -21.98 -0.32 0.24
C SER A 300 -20.82 -0.95 -0.51
N ASP A 301 -20.99 -2.16 -1.04
CA ASP A 301 -19.96 -2.83 -1.86
C ASP A 301 -19.87 -2.22 -3.26
N ASP A 302 -20.97 -1.67 -3.78
CA ASP A 302 -21.01 -1.00 -5.08
C ASP A 302 -20.49 0.44 -5.02
N ALA A 303 -20.26 1.00 -3.84
CA ALA A 303 -19.86 2.40 -3.68
C ALA A 303 -18.57 2.75 -4.46
N SER A 304 -17.63 1.81 -4.58
CA SER A 304 -16.39 1.98 -5.34
C SER A 304 -16.60 2.19 -6.84
N LYS A 305 -17.77 1.82 -7.39
CA LYS A 305 -18.12 1.96 -8.82
C LYS A 305 -18.46 3.41 -9.20
N CYS A 306 -18.64 4.32 -8.24
CA CYS A 306 -18.86 5.73 -8.54
C CYS A 306 -17.53 6.40 -8.93
N PRO A 307 -17.44 7.13 -10.06
CA PRO A 307 -16.22 7.84 -10.44
C PRO A 307 -15.81 8.95 -9.45
N SER A 308 -16.78 9.42 -8.65
CA SER A 308 -16.51 10.36 -7.55
C SER A 308 -16.05 9.70 -6.26
N SER A 309 -16.19 8.38 -6.09
CA SER A 309 -15.70 7.72 -4.89
C SER A 309 -14.18 7.86 -4.77
N ARG A 310 -13.70 7.96 -3.53
CA ARG A 310 -12.27 8.15 -3.25
C ARG A 310 -11.78 7.08 -2.29
N SER A 311 -10.53 6.67 -2.47
CA SER A 311 -9.91 5.68 -1.60
C SER A 311 -9.37 6.35 -0.33
N PRO A 312 -9.12 5.60 0.76
CA PRO A 312 -8.40 6.13 1.91
C PRO A 312 -7.03 6.73 1.55
N HIS A 313 -6.37 6.17 0.54
CA HIS A 313 -5.09 6.70 0.04
C HIS A 313 -5.26 8.10 -0.56
N THR A 314 -6.35 8.33 -1.30
CA THR A 314 -6.63 9.64 -1.91
C THR A 314 -6.94 10.71 -0.86
N LEU A 315 -7.62 10.36 0.23
CA LEU A 315 -7.82 11.29 1.36
C LEU A 315 -6.50 11.63 2.05
N ARG A 316 -5.66 10.61 2.29
CA ARG A 316 -4.32 10.83 2.84
C ARG A 316 -3.48 11.72 1.92
N HIS A 317 -3.58 11.53 0.60
CA HIS A 317 -2.89 12.34 -0.38
C HIS A 317 -3.34 13.80 -0.27
N GLY A 318 -4.66 14.05 -0.36
CA GLY A 318 -5.24 15.37 -0.19
C GLY A 318 -4.82 16.05 1.12
N PHE A 319 -4.77 15.33 2.24
CA PHE A 319 -4.29 15.87 3.51
C PHE A 319 -2.83 16.35 3.44
N ILE A 320 -1.92 15.52 2.92
CA ILE A 320 -0.49 15.87 2.85
C ILE A 320 -0.30 17.03 1.87
N THR A 321 -0.97 17.00 0.72
CA THR A 321 -0.86 18.05 -0.29
C THR A 321 -1.42 19.37 0.19
N ASP A 322 -2.58 19.37 0.85
CA ASP A 322 -3.15 20.57 1.45
C ASP A 322 -2.24 21.14 2.54
N ALA A 323 -1.71 20.30 3.43
CA ALA A 323 -0.77 20.76 4.45
C ALA A 323 0.51 21.35 3.84
N ARG A 324 1.00 20.79 2.71
CA ARG A 324 2.14 21.36 1.95
C ARG A 324 1.77 22.71 1.32
N ARG A 325 0.58 22.84 0.72
CA ARG A 325 0.05 24.11 0.17
C ARG A 325 -0.09 25.17 1.26
N ASN A 326 -0.40 24.77 2.49
CA ASN A 326 -0.48 25.63 3.66
C ASN A 326 0.87 25.84 4.39
N GLY A 327 1.97 25.34 3.82
CA GLY A 327 3.32 25.64 4.31
C GLY A 327 3.80 24.85 5.50
N VAL A 328 3.16 23.73 5.82
CA VAL A 328 3.66 22.83 6.86
C VAL A 328 5.03 22.27 6.41
N PRO A 329 6.08 22.40 7.26
CA PRO A 329 7.38 21.82 7.01
C PRO A 329 7.30 20.31 6.71
N ILE A 330 8.14 19.86 5.77
CA ILE A 330 8.08 18.49 5.25
C ILE A 330 8.52 17.45 6.29
N ASP A 331 9.47 17.80 7.15
CA ASP A 331 9.94 17.02 8.30
C ASP A 331 8.80 16.80 9.30
N LEU A 332 8.04 17.85 9.63
CA LEU A 332 6.86 17.73 10.50
C LEU A 332 5.78 16.84 9.89
N LEU A 333 5.55 16.91 8.58
CA LEU A 333 4.61 16.01 7.89
C LEU A 333 5.13 14.58 7.81
N SER A 334 6.43 14.41 7.62
CA SER A 334 7.09 13.10 7.59
C SER A 334 6.84 12.35 8.89
N ASP A 335 7.09 13.02 10.02
CA ASP A 335 6.90 12.46 11.36
C ASP A 335 5.42 12.26 11.67
N ARG A 336 4.57 13.27 11.41
CA ARG A 336 3.13 13.19 11.70
C ARG A 336 2.45 12.08 10.91
N CYS A 337 2.74 11.93 9.63
CA CYS A 337 2.04 11.00 8.74
C CYS A 337 2.77 9.66 8.57
N ASP A 338 3.96 9.46 9.16
CA ASP A 338 4.81 8.28 8.97
C ASP A 338 5.05 8.04 7.46
N VAL A 339 5.76 8.96 6.82
CA VAL A 339 6.17 8.85 5.41
C VAL A 339 7.44 9.62 5.18
N THR A 340 8.39 9.04 4.44
CA THR A 340 9.67 9.71 4.22
C THR A 340 9.51 10.98 3.40
N GLU A 341 10.37 11.98 3.65
CA GLU A 341 10.39 13.23 2.88
C GLU A 341 10.51 12.98 1.37
N GLU A 342 11.32 12.00 0.97
CA GLU A 342 11.49 11.64 -0.45
C GLU A 342 10.17 11.19 -1.07
N VAL A 343 9.39 10.38 -0.35
CA VAL A 343 8.08 9.91 -0.81
C VAL A 343 7.09 11.06 -0.83
N ILE A 344 7.11 11.99 0.15
CA ILE A 344 6.29 13.21 0.11
C ILE A 344 6.60 14.01 -1.16
N ARG A 345 7.87 14.33 -1.43
CA ARG A 345 8.26 15.14 -2.61
C ARG A 345 7.87 14.48 -3.92
N LYS A 346 7.98 13.16 -4.01
CA LYS A 346 7.75 12.42 -5.25
C LYS A 346 6.27 12.19 -5.56
N TYR A 347 5.46 11.92 -4.54
CA TYR A 347 4.10 11.41 -4.75
C TYR A 347 2.98 12.28 -4.16
N TYR A 348 3.29 13.21 -3.25
CA TYR A 348 2.30 14.02 -2.54
C TYR A 348 2.48 15.53 -2.74
N ASP A 349 3.70 16.00 -2.96
CA ASP A 349 3.96 17.43 -3.13
C ASP A 349 3.60 17.89 -4.55
N GLU A 350 2.36 18.35 -4.70
CA GLU A 350 1.86 18.98 -5.92
C GLU A 350 2.08 20.51 -5.97
N THR A 351 2.85 21.07 -5.02
CA THR A 351 3.04 22.52 -4.96
C THR A 351 4.03 23.00 -6.02
N THR A 352 3.67 24.08 -6.70
CA THR A 352 4.53 24.81 -7.63
C THR A 352 5.60 25.60 -6.88
N GLU A 353 6.69 25.97 -7.58
CA GLU A 353 7.73 26.83 -6.98
C GLU A 353 7.18 28.20 -6.56
N GLU A 354 6.22 28.72 -7.31
CA GLU A 354 5.48 29.95 -7.00
C GLU A 354 4.68 29.83 -5.70
N GLU A 355 3.90 28.77 -5.53
CA GLU A 355 3.16 28.51 -4.28
C GLU A 355 4.10 28.38 -3.10
N ARG A 356 5.19 27.61 -3.24
CA ARG A 356 6.22 27.47 -2.18
C ARG A 356 6.86 28.81 -1.84
N ARG A 357 7.09 29.69 -2.82
CA ARG A 357 7.63 31.02 -2.59
C ARG A 357 6.64 31.91 -1.83
N GLU A 358 5.38 31.90 -2.23
CA GLU A 358 4.31 32.68 -1.62
C GLU A 358 4.12 32.30 -0.15
N VAL A 359 4.01 31.01 0.12
CA VAL A 359 3.90 30.46 1.47
C VAL A 359 5.10 30.82 2.35
N ARG A 360 6.32 30.68 1.82
CA ARG A 360 7.54 31.12 2.55
C ARG A 360 7.49 32.60 2.87
N ARG A 361 7.04 33.45 1.93
CA ARG A 361 6.86 34.88 2.18
C ARG A 361 5.86 35.12 3.31
N GLN A 362 4.69 34.49 3.27
CA GLN A 362 3.66 34.63 4.31
C GLN A 362 4.15 34.22 5.70
N ILE A 363 4.86 33.10 5.80
CA ILE A 363 5.44 32.62 7.07
C ILE A 363 6.48 33.63 7.60
N LEU A 364 7.39 34.09 6.75
CA LEU A 364 8.42 35.06 7.13
C LEU A 364 7.83 36.43 7.49
N ASP A 365 6.79 36.88 6.78
CA ASP A 365 6.09 38.14 7.05
C ASP A 365 5.33 38.06 8.38
N LYS A 366 4.66 36.93 8.67
CA LYS A 366 4.00 36.69 9.95
C LYS A 366 5.01 36.74 11.10
N HIS A 367 6.13 36.03 10.97
CA HIS A 367 7.20 36.04 11.97
C HIS A 367 7.82 37.43 12.16
N ALA A 368 8.03 38.18 11.06
CA ALA A 368 8.55 39.55 11.12
C ALA A 368 7.56 40.49 11.82
N ASN A 369 6.26 40.37 11.55
CA ASN A 369 5.24 41.20 12.19
C ASN A 369 5.08 40.91 13.69
N GLU A 370 5.20 39.65 14.10
CA GLU A 370 5.14 39.24 15.52
C GLU A 370 6.40 39.67 16.30
N ASN A 371 7.56 39.78 15.63
CA ASN A 371 8.86 40.07 16.25
C ASN A 371 9.44 41.47 15.92
N GLY A 372 8.62 42.42 15.45
CA GLY A 372 9.05 43.82 15.27
C GLY A 372 9.99 44.07 14.08
N GLY A 373 9.93 43.24 13.04
CA GLY A 373 10.61 43.42 11.76
C GLY A 373 12.02 42.82 11.67
N GLY A 374 12.56 42.29 12.77
CA GLY A 374 13.84 41.59 12.81
C GLY A 374 13.68 40.08 12.69
N TYR A 375 14.63 39.44 12.00
CA TYR A 375 14.79 37.98 11.99
C TYR A 375 15.79 37.49 13.06
N LEU A 376 16.22 38.38 13.96
CA LEU A 376 17.16 38.15 15.05
C LEU A 376 16.68 38.80 16.34
#